data_AF-A0A943PAD8-F1
#
_entry.id   AF-A0A943PAD8-F1
#
_cell.length_a   1.000
_cell.length_b   1.000
_cell.length_c   1.000
_cell.angle_alpha   90.00
_cell.angle_beta   90.00
_cell.angle_gamma   90.00
#
_symmetry.space_group_name_H-M   'P 1'
#
loop_
_entity.id
_entity.type
_entity.pdbx_description
1 polymer ?
#
loop_
_entity_poly.entity_id
_entity_poly.type
_entity_poly.pdbx_seq_one_letter_code
_entity_poly.pdbx_strand_id
1 'polypeptide(L)'
;MKGKIVTLVLLFLASLLFPYTMTILCFDTGLMSYQPEDLYSVVLENEKTVSAEQYLVGILAQEIDPSMEQETLKAQAILARTWLYRAMGTKTSVSESELAIHAMTLSQMKAVWGDDEYLYYEKLYAAVVETAGKCLYYGDGLAAPLFHKISAGMTRYDQTGDCPYLVGVDCVYDAESPGYQTVKQFTKEEFAGKLDQIDDTRQLSAPVNAADVALTLDAQGYVMNLQVSEISFSAEEAALALGIPSLWFRLEDYADTIRVIAKGIGHGYGMSQYGADRYAGEGRDYKWILQHYFQGCEVKDSSGR
;
A
#
# COMPACT_ATOMS: atom_id res chain seq x y z
N MET A 1 53.94 34.68 17.77
CA MET A 1 52.62 34.89 17.13
C MET A 1 52.31 33.89 16.02
N LYS A 2 53.23 33.63 15.07
CA LYS A 2 52.98 32.70 13.94
C LYS A 2 52.53 31.29 14.36
N GLY A 3 53.14 30.69 15.39
CA GLY A 3 52.76 29.34 15.86
C GLY A 3 51.33 29.23 16.38
N LYS A 4 50.84 30.24 17.12
CA LYS A 4 49.47 30.25 17.67
C LYS A 4 48.40 30.36 16.59
N ILE A 5 48.69 31.09 15.51
CA ILE A 5 47.77 31.26 14.37
C ILE A 5 47.66 29.95 13.60
N VAL A 6 48.77 29.25 13.36
CA VAL A 6 48.77 27.95 12.69
C VAL A 6 47.98 26.91 13.49
N THR A 7 48.12 26.88 14.82
CA THR A 7 47.34 25.99 15.68
C THR A 7 45.83 26.28 15.62
N LEU A 8 45.44 27.57 15.61
CA LEU A 8 44.03 27.94 15.53
C LEU A 8 43.39 27.54 14.19
N VAL A 9 44.14 27.71 13.09
CA VAL A 9 43.67 27.32 11.74
C VAL A 9 43.53 25.80 11.62
N LEU A 10 44.46 25.03 12.19
CA LEU A 10 44.37 23.57 12.21
C LEU A 10 43.18 23.06 13.04
N LEU A 11 42.90 23.68 14.19
CA LEU A 11 41.73 23.33 15.01
C LEU A 11 40.41 23.67 14.30
N PHE A 12 40.36 24.81 13.60
CA PHE A 12 39.19 25.19 12.82
C PHE A 12 38.94 24.24 11.64
N LEU A 13 39.98 23.88 10.89
CA LEU A 13 39.89 22.88 9.81
C LEU A 13 39.50 21.51 10.34
N ALA A 14 40.04 21.09 11.48
CA ALA A 14 39.63 19.85 12.14
C ALA A 14 38.15 19.90 12.56
N SER A 15 37.64 21.03 13.04
CA SER A 15 36.22 21.19 13.40
C SER A 15 35.27 21.18 12.19
N LEU A 16 35.73 21.62 11.02
CA LEU A 16 34.97 21.56 9.76
C LEU A 16 34.99 20.16 9.16
N LEU A 17 36.11 19.45 9.30
CA LEU A 17 36.27 18.09 8.79
C LEU A 17 35.67 17.05 9.74
N PHE A 18 35.56 17.33 11.03
CA PHE A 18 35.03 16.37 12.02
C PHE A 18 33.60 15.90 11.71
N PRO A 19 32.62 16.77 11.38
CA PRO A 19 31.30 16.34 10.95
C PRO A 19 31.37 15.48 9.69
N TYR A 20 32.17 15.86 8.70
CA TYR A 20 32.32 15.12 7.45
C TYR A 20 32.99 13.75 7.63
N THR A 21 34.01 13.67 8.49
CA THR A 21 34.65 12.40 8.86
C THR A 21 33.74 11.54 9.72
N MET A 22 32.89 12.13 10.58
CA MET A 22 31.87 11.38 11.30
C MET A 22 30.77 10.89 10.37
N THR A 23 30.37 11.68 9.38
CA THR A 23 29.47 11.21 8.31
C THR A 23 30.10 10.04 7.58
N ILE A 24 31.34 10.16 7.09
CA ILE A 24 32.02 9.05 6.41
C ILE A 24 32.20 7.85 7.34
N LEU A 25 32.63 8.01 8.59
CA LEU A 25 32.73 6.89 9.54
C LEU A 25 31.36 6.23 9.82
N CYS A 26 30.29 7.00 9.95
CA CYS A 26 28.92 6.47 10.09
C CYS A 26 28.43 5.76 8.81
N PHE A 27 28.78 6.27 7.63
CA PHE A 27 28.40 5.68 6.33
C PHE A 27 29.27 4.48 5.92
N ASP A 28 30.55 4.47 6.27
CA ASP A 28 31.55 3.46 5.88
C ASP A 28 31.63 2.31 6.91
N THR A 29 31.03 2.46 8.10
CA THR A 29 31.09 1.42 9.15
C THR A 29 29.79 1.06 9.88
N GLY A 30 28.62 1.67 9.64
CA GLY A 30 27.51 1.46 10.60
C GLY A 30 26.05 1.61 10.19
N LEU A 31 25.67 2.22 9.06
CA LEU A 31 24.26 2.22 8.64
C LEU A 31 23.86 0.96 7.85
N MET A 32 24.80 0.31 7.16
CA MET A 32 24.53 -0.94 6.41
C MET A 32 24.51 -2.23 7.26
N SER A 33 24.71 -2.17 8.58
CA SER A 33 24.76 -3.39 9.41
C SER A 33 23.63 -3.54 10.42
N TYR A 34 22.80 -2.51 10.64
CA TYR A 34 21.58 -2.74 11.41
C TYR A 34 20.63 -3.53 10.50
N GLN A 35 20.19 -4.68 10.98
CA GLN A 35 19.11 -5.42 10.38
C GLN A 35 18.01 -5.37 11.42
N PRO A 36 16.81 -4.83 11.13
CA PRO A 36 15.81 -4.70 12.15
C PRO A 36 15.44 -6.12 12.61
N GLU A 37 15.76 -6.42 13.86
CA GLU A 37 15.51 -7.73 14.46
C GLU A 37 14.11 -7.73 15.07
N ASP A 38 13.49 -8.89 15.04
CA ASP A 38 12.16 -9.11 15.60
C ASP A 38 12.12 -10.53 16.17
N LEU A 39 11.26 -10.74 17.18
CA LEU A 39 10.97 -12.07 17.71
C LEU A 39 10.28 -12.94 16.64
N TYR A 40 9.58 -12.30 15.70
CA TYR A 40 8.89 -12.93 14.59
C TYR A 40 9.80 -13.09 13.36
N SER A 41 9.59 -14.18 12.62
CA SER A 41 10.40 -14.50 11.43
C SER A 41 9.54 -15.01 10.27
N VAL A 42 10.10 -14.90 9.07
CA VAL A 42 9.53 -15.47 7.85
C VAL A 42 10.54 -16.45 7.25
N VAL A 43 10.07 -17.64 6.88
CA VAL A 43 10.86 -18.63 6.15
C VAL A 43 10.59 -18.41 4.66
N LEU A 44 11.60 -17.95 3.94
CA LEU A 44 11.54 -17.70 2.50
C LEU A 44 11.49 -19.02 1.71
N GLU A 45 11.09 -18.96 0.44
CA GLU A 45 11.02 -20.15 -0.42
C GLU A 45 12.37 -20.89 -0.58
N ASN A 46 13.49 -20.17 -0.44
CA ASN A 46 14.84 -20.75 -0.46
C ASN A 46 15.28 -21.30 0.90
N GLU A 47 14.35 -21.53 1.82
CA GLU A 47 14.54 -22.02 3.19
C GLU A 47 15.34 -21.09 4.12
N LYS A 48 15.74 -19.91 3.65
CA LYS A 48 16.39 -18.90 4.50
C LYS A 48 15.35 -18.28 5.43
N THR A 49 15.67 -18.20 6.71
CA THR A 49 14.87 -17.46 7.70
C THR A 49 15.35 -16.02 7.80
N VAL A 50 14.42 -15.07 7.75
CA VAL A 50 14.66 -13.63 7.97
C VAL A 50 13.74 -13.11 9.07
N SER A 51 14.12 -12.01 9.74
CA SER A 51 13.20 -11.38 10.70
C SER A 51 11.98 -10.80 9.98
N ALA A 52 10.85 -10.72 10.67
CA ALA A 52 9.63 -10.15 10.12
C ALA A 52 9.82 -8.67 9.74
N GLU A 53 10.61 -7.91 10.50
CA GLU A 53 10.93 -6.51 10.19
C GLU A 53 11.83 -6.38 8.93
N GLN A 54 12.77 -7.30 8.69
CA GLN A 54 13.53 -7.32 7.43
C GLN A 54 12.60 -7.64 6.24
N TYR A 55 11.71 -8.62 6.42
CA TYR A 55 10.73 -8.99 5.40
C TYR A 55 9.80 -7.84 5.05
N LEU A 56 9.43 -7.03 6.06
CA LEU A 56 8.53 -5.89 5.91
C LEU A 56 9.04 -4.82 4.96
N VAL A 57 10.36 -4.59 4.86
CA VAL A 57 10.93 -3.65 3.89
C VAL A 57 10.59 -4.07 2.46
N GLY A 58 10.63 -5.37 2.18
CA GLY A 58 10.24 -5.90 0.87
C GLY A 58 8.74 -5.90 0.61
N ILE A 59 7.90 -6.02 1.65
CA ILE A 59 6.46 -5.76 1.52
C ILE A 59 6.23 -4.30 1.14
N LEU A 60 6.87 -3.34 1.83
CA LEU A 60 6.72 -1.93 1.50
C LEU A 60 7.16 -1.61 0.08
N ALA A 61 8.27 -2.19 -0.37
CA ALA A 61 8.77 -2.01 -1.73
C ALA A 61 7.77 -2.44 -2.81
N GLN A 62 6.95 -3.45 -2.50
CA GLN A 62 5.89 -3.95 -3.38
C GLN A 62 4.63 -3.07 -3.34
N GLU A 63 4.30 -2.51 -2.17
CA GLU A 63 2.97 -1.97 -1.88
C GLU A 63 2.88 -0.43 -1.96
N ILE A 64 3.99 0.30 -1.79
CA ILE A 64 3.96 1.77 -1.75
C ILE A 64 5.09 2.40 -2.55
N ASP A 65 4.81 3.55 -3.15
CA ASP A 65 5.81 4.34 -3.86
C ASP A 65 6.83 4.91 -2.85
N PRO A 66 8.12 4.51 -2.92
CA PRO A 66 9.12 4.92 -1.95
C PRO A 66 9.47 6.42 -2.04
N SER A 67 9.04 7.13 -3.08
CA SER A 67 9.20 8.58 -3.19
C SER A 67 8.28 9.36 -2.25
N MET A 68 7.20 8.74 -1.76
CA MET A 68 6.23 9.32 -0.81
C MET A 68 6.88 9.82 0.49
N GLU A 69 6.20 10.75 1.16
CA GLU A 69 6.64 11.36 2.42
C GLU A 69 6.89 10.32 3.51
N GLN A 70 7.87 10.60 4.37
CA GLN A 70 8.33 9.63 5.36
C GLN A 70 7.22 9.22 6.35
N GLU A 71 6.30 10.14 6.68
CA GLU A 71 5.17 9.84 7.56
C GLU A 71 4.13 8.93 6.90
N THR A 72 3.97 9.00 5.57
CA THR A 72 3.17 8.06 4.77
C THR A 72 3.78 6.67 4.83
N LEU A 73 5.09 6.57 4.61
CA LEU A 73 5.83 5.29 4.65
C LEU A 73 5.76 4.65 6.04
N LYS A 74 5.81 5.45 7.12
CA LYS A 74 5.62 4.98 8.50
C LYS A 74 4.20 4.44 8.74
N ALA A 75 3.18 5.15 8.26
CA ALA A 75 1.80 4.67 8.35
C ALA A 75 1.64 3.34 7.62
N GLN A 76 2.17 3.24 6.39
CA GLN A 76 2.17 2.00 5.61
C GLN A 76 2.94 0.86 6.30
N ALA A 77 4.08 1.15 6.93
CA ALA A 77 4.86 0.16 7.68
C ALA A 77 4.05 -0.45 8.82
N ILE A 78 3.33 0.38 9.58
CA ILE A 78 2.44 -0.09 10.66
C ILE A 78 1.31 -0.96 10.09
N LEU A 79 0.68 -0.57 8.97
CA LEU A 79 -0.37 -1.36 8.34
C LEU A 79 0.14 -2.73 7.84
N ALA A 80 1.26 -2.73 7.12
CA ALA A 80 1.87 -3.95 6.60
C ALA A 80 2.35 -4.88 7.74
N ARG A 81 2.92 -4.34 8.83
CA ARG A 81 3.29 -5.12 10.02
C ARG A 81 2.07 -5.72 10.70
N THR A 82 1.02 -4.93 10.85
CA THR A 82 -0.26 -5.39 11.40
C THR A 82 -0.83 -6.54 10.58
N TRP A 83 -0.77 -6.44 9.25
CA TRP A 83 -1.23 -7.50 8.35
C TRP A 83 -0.39 -8.77 8.51
N LEU A 84 0.94 -8.65 8.50
CA LEU A 84 1.85 -9.78 8.63
C LEU A 84 1.62 -10.53 9.95
N TYR A 85 1.50 -9.78 11.04
CA TYR A 85 1.24 -10.34 12.37
C TYR A 85 -0.18 -10.92 12.51
N ARG A 86 -1.17 -10.43 11.75
CA ARG A 86 -2.48 -11.08 11.65
C ARG A 86 -2.39 -12.41 10.91
N ALA A 87 -1.66 -12.45 9.79
CA ALA A 87 -1.45 -13.68 9.02
C ALA A 87 -0.69 -14.76 9.82
N MET A 88 0.28 -14.35 10.64
CA MET A 88 1.00 -15.26 11.56
C MET A 88 0.10 -15.83 12.67
N GLY A 89 -0.95 -15.12 13.08
CA GLY A 89 -1.79 -15.50 14.21
C GLY A 89 -0.98 -15.61 15.50
N THR A 90 -0.93 -16.80 16.09
CA THR A 90 -0.15 -17.11 17.30
C THR A 90 1.25 -17.67 17.01
N LYS A 91 1.62 -17.82 15.73
CA LYS A 91 2.94 -18.34 15.35
C LYS A 91 4.00 -17.25 15.49
N THR A 92 5.22 -17.64 15.86
CA THR A 92 6.41 -16.76 15.82
C THR A 92 7.20 -16.91 14.51
N SER A 93 6.79 -17.84 13.65
CA SER A 93 7.39 -18.06 12.32
C SER A 93 6.33 -18.53 11.34
N VAL A 94 6.40 -18.06 10.09
CA VAL A 94 5.47 -18.42 9.01
C VAL A 94 6.23 -18.63 7.70
N SER A 95 5.76 -19.56 6.87
CA SER A 95 6.29 -19.72 5.51
C SER A 95 5.82 -18.59 4.61
N GLU A 96 6.70 -18.05 3.77
CA GLU A 96 6.36 -17.05 2.77
C GLU A 96 5.23 -17.51 1.85
N SER A 97 5.17 -18.80 1.51
CA SER A 97 4.11 -19.39 0.70
C SER A 97 2.72 -19.42 1.36
N GLU A 98 2.64 -19.20 2.68
CA GLU A 98 1.37 -19.06 3.41
C GLU A 98 0.85 -17.60 3.40
N LEU A 99 1.66 -16.65 2.92
CA LEU A 99 1.34 -15.23 2.92
C LEU A 99 0.71 -14.80 1.59
N ALA A 100 -0.32 -13.95 1.64
CA ALA A 100 -0.98 -13.44 0.43
C ALA A 100 -0.24 -12.24 -0.21
N ILE A 101 0.67 -11.61 0.53
CA ILE A 101 1.54 -10.52 0.05
C ILE A 101 2.98 -11.02 0.18
N HIS A 102 3.70 -11.01 -0.94
CA HIS A 102 5.09 -11.43 -1.00
C HIS A 102 6.01 -10.22 -1.08
N ALA A 103 7.11 -10.28 -0.33
CA ALA A 103 8.11 -9.24 -0.31
C ALA A 103 8.93 -9.23 -1.61
N MET A 104 9.26 -8.03 -2.11
CA MET A 104 10.30 -7.91 -3.14
C MET A 104 11.67 -8.28 -2.55
N THR A 105 12.46 -9.01 -3.31
CA THR A 105 13.89 -9.21 -3.05
C THR A 105 14.69 -7.95 -3.39
N LEU A 106 15.88 -7.81 -2.80
CA LEU A 106 16.81 -6.72 -3.14
C LEU A 106 17.10 -6.65 -4.65
N SER A 107 17.26 -7.79 -5.32
CA SER A 107 17.48 -7.85 -6.77
C SER A 107 16.30 -7.32 -7.57
N GLN A 108 15.07 -7.59 -7.13
CA GLN A 108 13.86 -7.04 -7.76
C GLN A 108 13.75 -5.54 -7.52
N MET A 109 14.00 -5.07 -6.29
CA MET A 109 14.04 -3.64 -5.95
C MET A 109 15.02 -2.90 -6.86
N LYS A 110 16.24 -3.41 -6.98
CA LYS A 110 17.28 -2.89 -7.87
C LYS A 110 16.83 -2.80 -9.33
N ALA A 111 16.16 -3.84 -9.82
CA ALA A 111 15.68 -3.88 -11.20
C ALA A 111 14.58 -2.83 -11.46
N VAL A 112 13.76 -2.53 -10.46
CA VAL A 112 12.65 -1.57 -10.58
C VAL A 112 13.11 -0.12 -10.36
N TRP A 113 13.99 0.13 -9.40
CA TRP A 113 14.38 1.48 -8.98
C TRP A 113 15.62 2.03 -9.67
N GLY A 114 16.43 1.18 -10.28
CA GLY A 114 17.63 1.61 -11.00
C GLY A 114 18.57 2.42 -10.10
N ASP A 115 18.92 3.63 -10.52
CA ASP A 115 19.88 4.49 -9.82
C ASP A 115 19.36 5.01 -8.46
N ASP A 116 18.05 5.02 -8.23
CA ASP A 116 17.42 5.45 -6.98
C ASP A 116 17.37 4.32 -5.92
N GLU A 117 17.85 3.12 -6.24
CA GLU A 117 17.77 1.90 -5.40
C GLU A 117 18.13 2.19 -3.93
N TYR A 118 19.29 2.81 -3.71
CA TYR A 118 19.81 3.07 -2.37
C TYR A 118 18.92 4.05 -1.60
N LEU A 119 18.50 5.15 -2.25
CA LEU A 119 17.67 6.18 -1.62
C LEU A 119 16.31 5.60 -1.20
N TYR A 120 15.66 4.87 -2.10
CA TYR A 120 14.34 4.29 -1.83
C TYR A 120 14.41 3.20 -0.78
N TYR A 121 15.41 2.32 -0.85
CA TYR A 121 15.62 1.31 0.18
C TYR A 121 15.81 1.95 1.56
N GLU A 122 16.66 2.98 1.68
CA GLU A 122 16.91 3.67 2.95
C GLU A 122 15.64 4.34 3.52
N LYS A 123 14.80 4.95 2.68
CA LYS A 123 13.52 5.54 3.13
C LYS A 123 12.58 4.50 3.71
N LEU A 124 12.37 3.40 2.99
CA LEU A 124 11.51 2.30 3.43
C LEU A 124 12.07 1.64 4.70
N TYR A 125 13.37 1.41 4.73
CA TYR A 125 14.08 0.87 5.87
C TYR A 125 13.92 1.76 7.11
N ALA A 126 14.12 3.07 6.97
CA ALA A 126 13.95 4.02 8.06
C ALA A 126 12.49 4.03 8.58
N ALA A 127 11.49 3.94 7.69
CA ALA A 127 10.09 3.86 8.09
C ALA A 127 9.79 2.60 8.92
N VAL A 128 10.36 1.47 8.54
CA VAL A 128 10.29 0.21 9.29
C VAL A 128 10.92 0.37 10.66
N VAL A 129 12.18 0.84 10.74
CA VAL A 129 12.92 0.99 12.00
C VAL A 129 12.27 1.98 12.96
N GLU A 130 11.84 3.15 12.48
CA GLU A 130 11.21 4.17 13.33
C GLU A 130 9.84 3.74 13.88
N THR A 131 9.18 2.79 13.19
CA THR A 131 7.92 2.18 13.62
C THR A 131 8.09 0.76 14.15
N ALA A 132 9.31 0.31 14.44
CA ALA A 132 9.60 -1.06 14.86
C ALA A 132 8.66 -1.49 16.00
N GLY A 133 8.09 -2.69 15.85
CA GLY A 133 7.13 -3.28 16.79
C GLY A 133 5.76 -2.60 16.85
N LYS A 134 5.49 -1.51 16.13
CA LYS A 134 4.20 -0.81 16.24
C LYS A 134 3.18 -1.39 15.26
N CYS A 135 2.01 -1.74 15.79
CA CYS A 135 0.87 -2.22 15.03
C CYS A 135 -0.40 -1.41 15.34
N LEU A 136 -1.38 -1.53 14.45
CA LEU A 136 -2.69 -0.94 14.58
C LEU A 136 -3.64 -1.90 15.29
N TYR A 137 -4.22 -1.46 16.40
CA TYR A 137 -5.14 -2.23 17.24
C TYR A 137 -6.54 -1.62 17.23
N TYR A 138 -7.55 -2.48 17.31
CA TYR A 138 -8.91 -2.09 17.67
C TYR A 138 -9.33 -2.90 18.90
N GLY A 139 -9.52 -2.21 20.02
CA GLY A 139 -9.60 -2.86 21.33
C GLY A 139 -8.31 -3.63 21.66
N ASP A 140 -8.46 -4.93 21.98
CA ASP A 140 -7.35 -5.83 22.33
C ASP A 140 -6.80 -6.62 21.12
N GLY A 141 -7.46 -6.53 19.96
CA GLY A 141 -7.08 -7.23 18.73
C GLY A 141 -6.35 -6.35 17.73
N LEU A 142 -5.54 -6.95 16.84
CA LEU A 142 -5.02 -6.22 15.68
C LEU A 142 -6.17 -5.85 14.74
N ALA A 143 -6.20 -4.61 14.26
CA ALA A 143 -7.16 -4.15 13.27
C ALA A 143 -6.85 -4.76 11.89
N ALA A 144 -7.85 -4.93 11.03
CA ALA A 144 -7.70 -5.22 9.62
C ALA A 144 -7.14 -3.98 8.92
N PRO A 145 -5.87 -3.98 8.50
CA PRO A 145 -5.16 -2.76 8.14
C PRO A 145 -5.26 -2.51 6.63
N LEU A 146 -6.49 -2.42 6.12
CA LEU A 146 -6.73 -2.31 4.68
C LEU A 146 -6.26 -0.94 4.15
N PHE A 147 -5.70 -0.92 2.95
CA PHE A 147 -5.24 0.30 2.29
C PHE A 147 -5.38 0.15 0.78
N HIS A 148 -5.38 1.26 0.07
CA HIS A 148 -5.47 1.30 -1.38
C HIS A 148 -4.74 2.53 -1.92
N LYS A 149 -4.42 2.54 -3.21
CA LYS A 149 -3.57 3.59 -3.78
C LYS A 149 -4.28 4.94 -3.86
N ILE A 150 -5.52 4.95 -4.39
CA ILE A 150 -6.33 6.16 -4.60
C ILE A 150 -7.81 5.80 -4.41
N SER A 151 -8.54 6.50 -3.56
CA SER A 151 -9.99 6.31 -3.40
C SER A 151 -10.78 6.93 -4.56
N ALA A 152 -12.08 6.64 -4.64
CA ALA A 152 -13.00 7.32 -5.56
C ALA A 152 -13.56 8.64 -4.97
N GLY A 153 -12.81 9.29 -4.07
CA GLY A 153 -13.17 10.55 -3.39
C GLY A 153 -13.65 10.35 -1.94
N MET A 154 -14.02 9.13 -1.57
CA MET A 154 -14.33 8.74 -0.20
C MET A 154 -13.92 7.27 0.00
N THR A 155 -13.40 6.92 1.17
CA THR A 155 -13.18 5.51 1.55
C THR A 155 -14.50 4.80 1.83
N ARG A 156 -14.49 3.49 1.77
CA ARG A 156 -15.65 2.63 2.01
C ARG A 156 -15.79 2.32 3.49
N TYR A 157 -17.03 2.29 3.98
CA TYR A 157 -17.31 1.72 5.30
C TYR A 157 -17.57 0.22 5.20
N ASP A 158 -17.15 -0.54 6.22
CA ASP A 158 -17.49 -1.95 6.30
C ASP A 158 -19.00 -2.15 6.56
N GLN A 159 -19.68 -2.83 5.63
CA GLN A 159 -21.11 -3.06 5.72
C GLN A 159 -21.49 -4.25 6.62
N THR A 160 -20.56 -5.16 6.90
CA THR A 160 -20.83 -6.33 7.74
C THR A 160 -20.79 -5.96 9.23
N GLY A 161 -20.00 -4.95 9.58
CA GLY A 161 -19.77 -4.50 10.94
C GLY A 161 -18.65 -5.27 11.66
N ASP A 162 -17.94 -6.15 10.95
CA ASP A 162 -16.80 -6.92 11.48
C ASP A 162 -15.59 -6.01 11.73
N CYS A 163 -15.46 -4.94 10.95
CA CYS A 163 -14.39 -3.95 11.01
C CYS A 163 -14.98 -2.54 11.19
N PRO A 164 -15.55 -2.20 12.37
CA PRO A 164 -16.28 -0.95 12.60
C PRO A 164 -15.42 0.32 12.49
N TYR A 165 -14.09 0.17 12.51
CA TYR A 165 -13.11 1.24 12.30
C TYR A 165 -12.85 1.55 10.81
N LEU A 166 -13.28 0.68 9.90
CA LEU A 166 -13.30 0.97 8.46
C LEU A 166 -14.55 1.78 8.16
N VAL A 167 -14.38 3.09 8.12
CA VAL A 167 -15.46 4.06 7.92
C VAL A 167 -15.25 4.85 6.63
N GLY A 168 -16.31 5.53 6.20
CA GLY A 168 -16.22 6.46 5.08
C GLY A 168 -15.53 7.76 5.50
N VAL A 169 -14.38 8.02 4.90
CA VAL A 169 -13.54 9.20 5.12
C VAL A 169 -13.42 9.95 3.81
N ASP A 170 -13.68 11.25 3.84
CA ASP A 170 -13.53 12.10 2.66
C ASP A 170 -12.05 12.20 2.26
N CYS A 171 -11.73 11.84 1.02
CA CYS A 171 -10.39 11.85 0.47
C CYS A 171 -10.26 12.98 -0.56
N VAL A 172 -10.33 14.22 -0.07
CA VAL A 172 -10.44 15.41 -0.93
C VAL A 172 -9.28 15.56 -1.93
N TYR A 173 -8.09 15.08 -1.59
CA TYR A 173 -6.93 15.18 -2.47
C TYR A 173 -6.90 14.13 -3.58
N ASP A 174 -7.58 12.99 -3.42
CA ASP A 174 -7.43 11.85 -4.32
C ASP A 174 -7.83 12.17 -5.77
N ALA A 175 -8.79 13.08 -5.95
CA ALA A 175 -9.21 13.58 -7.26
C ALA A 175 -8.10 14.33 -8.02
N GLU A 176 -7.07 14.82 -7.32
CA GLU A 176 -5.90 15.51 -7.89
C GLU A 176 -4.82 14.51 -8.34
N SER A 177 -4.94 13.24 -7.96
CA SER A 177 -3.92 12.23 -8.24
C SER A 177 -3.81 11.91 -9.74
N PRO A 178 -2.58 11.84 -10.29
CA PRO A 178 -2.38 11.30 -11.63
C PRO A 178 -2.95 9.89 -11.73
N GLY A 179 -3.84 9.66 -12.71
CA GLY A 179 -4.50 8.37 -12.88
C GLY A 179 -5.76 8.17 -12.04
N TYR A 180 -6.27 9.20 -11.35
CA TYR A 180 -7.53 9.13 -10.60
C TYR A 180 -8.70 8.59 -11.43
N GLN A 181 -8.78 8.92 -12.73
CA GLN A 181 -9.83 8.41 -13.61
C GLN A 181 -9.22 7.57 -14.74
N THR A 182 -9.73 6.35 -14.90
CA THR A 182 -9.40 5.47 -16.01
C THR A 182 -10.63 5.29 -16.90
N VAL A 183 -10.48 5.46 -18.21
CA VAL A 183 -11.52 5.15 -19.19
C VAL A 183 -11.01 4.08 -20.12
N LYS A 184 -11.74 2.96 -20.20
CA LYS A 184 -11.53 1.93 -21.21
C LYS A 184 -12.75 1.79 -22.10
N GLN A 185 -12.53 1.42 -23.34
CA GLN A 185 -13.58 1.26 -24.34
C GLN A 185 -13.42 -0.11 -24.98
N PHE A 186 -14.53 -0.85 -25.06
CA PHE A 186 -14.59 -2.20 -25.60
C PHE A 186 -15.70 -2.26 -26.64
N THR A 187 -15.54 -3.04 -27.70
CA THR A 187 -16.73 -3.42 -28.49
C THR A 187 -17.67 -4.23 -27.60
N LYS A 188 -18.95 -4.30 -27.96
CA LYS A 188 -19.96 -5.04 -27.17
C LYS A 188 -19.61 -6.53 -27.08
N GLU A 189 -19.02 -7.08 -28.14
CA GLU A 189 -18.52 -8.44 -28.21
C GLU A 189 -17.25 -8.64 -27.36
N GLU A 190 -16.32 -7.68 -27.37
CA GLU A 190 -15.11 -7.76 -26.55
C GLU A 190 -15.46 -7.67 -25.05
N PHE A 191 -16.41 -6.81 -24.68
CA PHE A 191 -16.89 -6.69 -23.31
C PHE A 191 -17.46 -8.03 -22.81
N ALA A 192 -18.37 -8.64 -23.59
CA ALA A 192 -18.93 -9.95 -23.27
C ALA A 192 -17.85 -11.03 -23.19
N GLY A 193 -16.97 -11.10 -24.20
CA GLY A 193 -15.90 -12.09 -24.26
C GLY A 193 -14.87 -11.99 -23.13
N LYS A 194 -14.63 -10.78 -22.59
CA LYS A 194 -13.79 -10.60 -21.39
C LYS A 194 -14.45 -11.16 -20.14
N LEU A 195 -15.76 -10.96 -19.97
CA LEU A 195 -16.49 -11.51 -18.83
C LEU A 195 -16.65 -13.03 -18.93
N ASP A 196 -16.83 -13.58 -20.14
CA ASP A 196 -16.90 -15.04 -20.34
C ASP A 196 -15.58 -15.74 -19.96
N GLN A 197 -14.43 -15.08 -20.07
CA GLN A 197 -13.13 -15.63 -19.64
C GLN A 197 -12.99 -15.79 -18.12
N ILE A 198 -13.91 -15.23 -17.33
CA ILE A 198 -13.93 -15.42 -15.87
C ILE A 198 -14.37 -16.85 -15.54
N ASP A 199 -15.35 -17.37 -16.27
CA ASP A 199 -15.91 -18.70 -16.07
C ASP A 199 -16.40 -19.28 -17.40
N ASP A 200 -15.60 -20.17 -17.99
CA ASP A 200 -15.87 -20.83 -19.28
C ASP A 200 -17.18 -21.65 -19.31
N THR A 201 -17.83 -21.88 -18.16
CA THR A 201 -19.13 -22.55 -18.08
C THR A 201 -20.30 -21.61 -18.34
N ARG A 202 -20.06 -20.30 -18.42
CA ARG A 202 -21.06 -19.26 -18.64
C ARG A 202 -20.80 -18.62 -20.00
N GLN A 203 -21.87 -18.34 -20.73
CA GLN A 203 -21.76 -17.70 -22.04
C GLN A 203 -22.77 -16.56 -22.13
N LEU A 204 -22.26 -15.34 -22.21
CA LEU A 204 -23.07 -14.17 -22.45
C LEU A 204 -23.55 -14.13 -23.90
N SER A 205 -24.82 -13.78 -24.08
CA SER A 205 -25.36 -13.52 -25.42
C SER A 205 -24.91 -12.12 -25.87
N ALA A 206 -24.07 -12.06 -26.91
CA ALA A 206 -23.66 -10.79 -27.52
C ALA A 206 -24.69 -10.33 -28.58
N PRO A 207 -24.81 -9.00 -28.84
CA PRO A 207 -24.10 -7.91 -28.18
C PRO A 207 -24.69 -7.58 -26.81
N VAL A 208 -23.84 -7.26 -25.83
CA VAL A 208 -24.25 -6.71 -24.54
C VAL A 208 -24.22 -5.18 -24.63
N ASN A 209 -25.29 -4.49 -24.22
CA ASN A 209 -25.29 -3.04 -24.07
C ASN A 209 -25.07 -2.68 -22.60
N ALA A 210 -24.58 -1.47 -22.31
CA ALA A 210 -24.41 -1.02 -20.92
C ALA A 210 -25.74 -1.04 -20.14
N ALA A 211 -26.86 -0.76 -20.82
CA ALA A 211 -28.20 -0.83 -20.24
C ALA A 211 -28.66 -2.26 -19.83
N ASP A 212 -28.03 -3.30 -20.39
CA ASP A 212 -28.33 -4.71 -20.07
C ASP A 212 -27.54 -5.20 -18.84
N VAL A 213 -26.61 -4.38 -18.33
CA VAL A 213 -25.76 -4.70 -17.19
C VAL A 213 -26.32 -4.06 -15.93
N ALA A 214 -26.71 -4.88 -14.96
CA ALA A 214 -27.10 -4.44 -13.65
C ALA A 214 -25.87 -4.42 -12.72
N LEU A 215 -25.59 -3.27 -12.12
CA LEU A 215 -24.55 -3.12 -11.10
C LEU A 215 -25.20 -2.98 -9.73
N THR A 216 -24.78 -3.82 -8.79
CA THR A 216 -25.08 -3.62 -7.37
C THR A 216 -23.98 -2.77 -6.76
N LEU A 217 -24.34 -1.66 -6.13
CA LEU A 217 -23.39 -0.71 -5.56
C LEU A 217 -23.48 -0.71 -4.04
N ASP A 218 -22.35 -0.46 -3.39
CA ASP A 218 -22.36 -0.04 -2.00
C ASP A 218 -22.76 1.44 -1.86
N ALA A 219 -22.85 1.92 -0.62
CA ALA A 219 -23.26 3.30 -0.34
C ALA A 219 -22.23 4.35 -0.78
N GLN A 220 -21.00 3.97 -1.13
CA GLN A 220 -19.97 4.86 -1.68
C GLN A 220 -19.91 4.79 -3.21
N GLY A 221 -20.74 3.95 -3.83
CA GLY A 221 -20.82 3.77 -5.27
C GLY A 221 -19.78 2.79 -5.84
N TYR A 222 -19.07 2.05 -4.99
CA TYR A 222 -18.24 0.94 -5.47
C TYR A 222 -19.15 -0.22 -5.87
N VAL A 223 -18.85 -0.84 -6.99
CA VAL A 223 -19.54 -2.03 -7.47
C VAL A 223 -19.21 -3.19 -6.54
N MET A 224 -20.25 -3.91 -6.13
CA MET A 224 -20.17 -5.17 -5.38
C MET A 224 -20.37 -6.38 -6.30
N ASN A 225 -21.24 -6.21 -7.30
CA ASN A 225 -21.59 -7.27 -8.24
C ASN A 225 -21.96 -6.68 -9.60
N LEU A 226 -21.54 -7.36 -10.67
CA LEU A 226 -21.92 -7.08 -12.04
C LEU A 226 -22.75 -8.24 -12.56
N GLN A 227 -23.98 -7.96 -13.00
CA GLN A 227 -24.91 -8.96 -13.52
C GLN A 227 -25.30 -8.63 -14.96
N VAL A 228 -25.26 -9.65 -15.83
CA VAL A 228 -25.74 -9.59 -17.21
C VAL A 228 -26.72 -10.75 -17.40
N SER A 229 -28.00 -10.43 -17.61
CA SER A 229 -29.08 -11.44 -17.57
C SER A 229 -29.04 -12.25 -16.26
N GLU A 230 -28.96 -13.58 -16.33
CA GLU A 230 -28.91 -14.47 -15.15
C GLU A 230 -27.47 -14.73 -14.65
N ILE A 231 -26.46 -14.20 -15.33
CA ILE A 231 -25.05 -14.45 -15.00
C ILE A 231 -24.52 -13.29 -14.15
N SER A 232 -23.94 -13.61 -13.00
CA SER A 232 -23.44 -12.67 -12.01
C SER A 232 -21.96 -12.90 -11.71
N PHE A 233 -21.19 -11.81 -11.65
CA PHE A 233 -19.77 -11.78 -11.37
C PHE A 233 -19.50 -10.91 -10.14
N SER A 234 -18.50 -11.27 -9.33
CA SER A 234 -18.00 -10.34 -8.33
C SER A 234 -17.40 -9.10 -9.00
N ALA A 235 -17.37 -7.98 -8.28
CA ALA A 235 -16.77 -6.76 -8.81
C ALA A 235 -15.27 -6.94 -9.09
N GLU A 236 -14.56 -7.72 -8.26
CA GLU A 236 -13.14 -8.01 -8.38
C GLU A 236 -12.83 -8.80 -9.66
N GLU A 237 -13.58 -9.86 -9.94
CA GLU A 237 -13.43 -10.65 -11.17
C GLU A 237 -13.70 -9.79 -12.41
N ALA A 238 -14.78 -9.01 -12.39
CA ALA A 238 -15.12 -8.12 -13.50
C ALA A 238 -14.06 -7.03 -13.71
N ALA A 239 -13.59 -6.40 -12.63
CA ALA A 239 -12.56 -5.38 -12.69
C ALA A 239 -11.24 -5.94 -13.27
N LEU A 240 -10.85 -7.15 -12.84
CA LEU A 240 -9.68 -7.85 -13.36
C LEU A 240 -9.82 -8.18 -14.85
N ALA A 241 -10.95 -8.76 -15.26
CA ALA A 241 -11.20 -9.16 -16.65
C ALA A 241 -11.22 -7.95 -17.62
N LEU A 242 -11.82 -6.84 -17.17
CA LEU A 242 -11.84 -5.56 -17.89
C LEU A 242 -10.50 -4.81 -17.76
N GLY A 243 -9.64 -5.25 -16.84
CA GLY A 243 -8.35 -4.65 -16.51
C GLY A 243 -8.45 -3.22 -16.01
N ILE A 244 -9.52 -2.89 -15.28
CA ILE A 244 -9.68 -1.58 -14.64
C ILE A 244 -9.12 -1.62 -13.22
N PRO A 245 -8.56 -0.51 -12.71
CA PRO A 245 -7.79 -0.53 -11.46
C PRO A 245 -8.63 -0.40 -10.19
N SER A 246 -9.95 -0.26 -10.30
CA SER A 246 -10.83 0.07 -9.17
C SER A 246 -12.16 -0.64 -9.28
N LEU A 247 -12.77 -0.89 -8.13
CA LEU A 247 -14.14 -1.41 -8.04
C LEU A 247 -15.18 -0.28 -8.11
N TRP A 248 -14.78 0.99 -8.08
CA TRP A 248 -15.65 2.10 -8.43
C TRP A 248 -15.60 2.31 -9.93
N PHE A 249 -16.65 1.89 -10.63
CA PHE A 249 -16.80 2.12 -12.05
C PHE A 249 -18.27 2.23 -12.48
N ARG A 250 -18.48 2.86 -13.63
CA ARG A 250 -19.77 2.86 -14.33
C ARG A 250 -19.60 2.49 -15.79
N LEU A 251 -20.69 2.05 -16.38
CA LEU A 251 -20.78 1.66 -17.78
C LEU A 251 -21.62 2.69 -18.54
N GLU A 252 -21.16 3.07 -19.73
CA GLU A 252 -21.90 3.94 -20.63
C GLU A 252 -21.85 3.37 -22.05
N ASP A 253 -23.00 3.26 -22.71
CA ASP A 253 -23.02 3.01 -24.15
C ASP A 253 -22.44 4.21 -24.90
N TYR A 254 -21.55 3.95 -25.83
CA TYR A 254 -20.92 4.97 -26.68
C TYR A 254 -20.77 4.45 -28.09
N ALA A 255 -21.68 4.85 -28.98
CA ALA A 255 -21.80 4.28 -30.33
C ALA A 255 -21.88 2.74 -30.28
N ASP A 256 -21.00 2.03 -30.98
CA ASP A 256 -20.96 0.56 -31.03
C ASP A 256 -20.08 -0.06 -29.93
N THR A 257 -19.78 0.69 -28.87
CA THR A 257 -18.89 0.27 -27.79
C THR A 257 -19.51 0.53 -26.42
N ILE A 258 -18.96 -0.15 -25.40
CA ILE A 258 -19.19 0.16 -24.00
C ILE A 258 -17.94 0.87 -23.47
N ARG A 259 -18.15 2.03 -22.83
CA ARG A 259 -17.11 2.70 -22.03
C ARG A 259 -17.24 2.31 -20.57
N VAL A 260 -16.13 1.85 -20.01
CA VAL A 260 -15.97 1.59 -18.58
C VAL A 260 -15.18 2.75 -18.00
N ILE A 261 -15.83 3.52 -17.12
CA ILE A 261 -15.24 4.70 -16.48
C ILE A 261 -15.03 4.37 -15.01
N ALA A 262 -13.77 4.13 -14.63
CA ALA A 262 -13.36 3.82 -13.27
C ALA A 262 -12.75 5.05 -12.59
N LYS A 263 -12.94 5.16 -11.27
CA LYS A 263 -12.30 6.19 -10.42
C LYS A 263 -11.54 5.54 -9.28
N GLY A 264 -10.42 6.15 -8.90
CA GLY A 264 -9.49 5.60 -7.92
C GLY A 264 -8.74 4.38 -8.44
N ILE A 265 -7.95 3.79 -7.54
CA ILE A 265 -7.13 2.60 -7.73
C ILE A 265 -7.16 1.79 -6.43
N GLY A 266 -7.69 0.57 -6.51
CA GLY A 266 -7.84 -0.38 -5.42
C GLY A 266 -9.27 -0.51 -4.89
N HIS A 267 -9.41 -1.25 -3.80
CA HIS A 267 -10.71 -1.67 -3.26
C HIS A 267 -11.45 -0.58 -2.47
N GLY A 268 -10.78 0.52 -2.08
CA GLY A 268 -11.39 1.68 -1.43
C GLY A 268 -11.59 1.63 0.08
N TYR A 269 -11.13 0.57 0.77
CA TYR A 269 -11.24 0.45 2.23
C TYR A 269 -9.99 0.98 2.93
N GLY A 270 -10.18 1.54 4.13
CA GLY A 270 -9.10 2.00 5.00
C GLY A 270 -8.28 3.14 4.39
N MET A 271 -6.96 3.09 4.52
CA MET A 271 -6.09 4.23 4.16
C MET A 271 -5.94 4.40 2.64
N SER A 272 -6.21 5.60 2.12
CA SER A 272 -5.76 6.02 0.78
C SER A 272 -4.30 6.46 0.87
N GLN A 273 -3.41 5.81 0.11
CA GLN A 273 -1.98 6.13 0.09
C GLN A 273 -1.72 7.54 -0.44
N TYR A 274 -2.37 7.93 -1.55
CA TYR A 274 -2.23 9.27 -2.09
C TYR A 274 -2.73 10.33 -1.10
N GLY A 275 -3.91 10.13 -0.52
CA GLY A 275 -4.45 11.06 0.47
C GLY A 275 -3.55 11.16 1.71
N ALA A 276 -3.04 10.03 2.22
CA ALA A 276 -2.07 10.00 3.32
C ALA A 276 -0.81 10.80 3.00
N ASP A 277 -0.29 10.67 1.77
CA ASP A 277 0.88 11.41 1.30
C ASP A 277 0.67 12.92 1.26
N ARG A 278 -0.52 13.34 0.82
CA ARG A 278 -0.88 14.76 0.82
C ARG A 278 -0.98 15.34 2.23
N TYR A 279 -1.54 14.60 3.18
CA TYR A 279 -1.56 15.00 4.59
C TYR A 279 -0.16 15.05 5.21
N ALA A 280 0.70 14.08 4.89
CA ALA A 280 2.10 14.09 5.33
C ALA A 280 2.85 15.32 4.81
N GLY A 281 2.66 15.69 3.53
CA GLY A 281 3.23 16.89 2.94
C GLY A 281 2.72 18.20 3.57
N GLU A 282 1.58 18.16 4.27
CA GLU A 282 1.06 19.27 5.09
C GLU A 282 1.55 19.22 6.56
N GLY A 283 2.47 18.30 6.88
CA GLY A 283 3.09 18.17 8.19
C GLY A 283 2.30 17.31 9.19
N ARG A 284 1.35 16.49 8.72
CA ARG A 284 0.70 15.49 9.58
C ARG A 284 1.62 14.28 9.79
N ASP A 285 1.68 13.79 11.02
CA ASP A 285 2.45 12.59 11.35
C ASP A 285 1.65 11.30 11.07
N TYR A 286 2.34 10.16 11.07
CA TYR A 286 1.71 8.85 10.82
C TYR A 286 0.58 8.53 11.80
N LYS A 287 0.66 9.03 13.04
CA LYS A 287 -0.38 8.79 14.07
C LYS A 287 -1.66 9.50 13.68
N TRP A 288 -1.56 10.76 13.26
CA TRP A 288 -2.70 11.51 12.76
C TRP A 288 -3.29 10.84 11.51
N ILE A 289 -2.45 10.43 10.56
CA ILE A 289 -2.88 9.79 9.32
C ILE A 289 -3.67 8.51 9.63
N LEU A 290 -3.13 7.63 10.47
CA LEU A 290 -3.81 6.40 10.85
C LEU A 290 -5.11 6.67 11.61
N GLN A 291 -5.13 7.64 12.52
CA GLN A 291 -6.34 8.02 13.26
C GLN A 291 -7.44 8.57 12.33
N HIS A 292 -7.06 9.26 11.27
CA HIS A 292 -7.98 9.81 10.28
C HIS A 292 -8.71 8.69 9.51
N TYR A 293 -7.97 7.66 9.07
CA TYR A 293 -8.52 6.55 8.27
C TYR A 293 -9.09 5.39 9.08
N PHE A 294 -8.62 5.17 10.31
CA PHE A 294 -9.02 4.06 11.17
C PHE A 294 -9.55 4.57 12.52
N GLN A 295 -10.78 5.07 12.50
CA GLN A 295 -11.38 5.70 13.67
C GLN A 295 -11.61 4.68 14.79
N GLY A 296 -11.18 5.02 16.01
CA GLY A 296 -11.24 4.12 17.17
C GLY A 296 -10.10 3.09 17.24
N CYS A 297 -9.18 3.06 16.27
CA CYS A 297 -7.95 2.29 16.38
C CYS A 297 -6.86 3.05 17.13
N GLU A 298 -5.90 2.32 17.66
CA GLU A 298 -4.74 2.85 18.38
C GLU A 298 -3.45 2.19 17.87
N VAL A 299 -2.37 2.96 17.80
CA VAL A 299 -1.03 2.41 17.52
C VAL A 299 -0.39 1.98 18.85
N LYS A 300 -0.04 0.71 18.96
CA LYS A 300 0.58 0.11 20.16
C LYS A 300 1.77 -0.76 19.79
N ASP A 301 2.70 -0.93 20.73
CA ASP A 301 3.78 -1.89 20.59
C ASP A 301 3.22 -3.33 20.65
N SER A 302 3.71 -4.19 19.77
CA SER A 302 3.34 -5.61 19.64
C SER A 302 3.97 -6.50 20.71
N SER A 303 4.92 -5.97 21.49
CA SER A 303 5.78 -6.67 22.45
C SER A 303 5.06 -7.24 23.68
N GLY A 304 3.74 -7.41 23.63
CA GLY A 304 2.90 -7.97 24.69
C GLY A 304 1.84 -8.96 24.18
N ARG A 305 2.00 -9.48 22.95
CA ARG A 305 1.20 -10.62 22.46
C ARG A 305 1.54 -11.92 23.19
#